data_AF-A0A7S2U4J2-F1
#
_entry.id   AF-A0A7S2U4J2-F1
#
_cell.length_a   1.000
_cell.length_b   1.000
_cell.length_c   1.000
_cell.angle_alpha   90.00
_cell.angle_beta   90.00
_cell.angle_gamma   90.00
#
_symmetry.space_group_name_H-M   'P 1'
#
loop_
_entity.id
_entity.type
_entity.pdbx_description
1 polymer ?
#
loop_
_entity_poly.entity_id
_entity_poly.type
_entity_poly.pdbx_seq_one_letter_code
_entity_poly.pdbx_strand_id
1 'polypeptide(L)'
;MRPPNAALPTQQQQDPRMGSSGPVSTNNSNKSRVRSPLTSGPSKSTHSRSYPRGVGLDFRKLAGLTLMSYIDHHGVSVRPEAPPSELAVAVARHFEASEVNEEAVVGGFLSRLSAGRE
;
A
#
# COMPACT_ATOMS: atom_id res chain seq x y z
N MET A 1 -16.00 -61.21 -25.78
CA MET A 1 -16.98 -60.68 -26.74
C MET A 1 -16.76 -59.19 -26.92
N ARG A 2 -16.62 -58.71 -28.16
CA ARG A 2 -16.59 -57.29 -28.58
C ARG A 2 -17.89 -57.04 -29.39
N PRO A 3 -18.47 -55.83 -29.41
CA PRO A 3 -17.91 -54.81 -30.30
C PRO A 3 -17.70 -53.41 -29.69
N PRO A 4 -16.75 -52.63 -30.25
CA PRO A 4 -16.68 -51.18 -30.15
C PRO A 4 -17.51 -50.54 -31.27
N ASN A 5 -18.10 -49.37 -31.02
CA ASN A 5 -18.67 -48.47 -32.03
C ASN A 5 -19.03 -47.16 -31.32
N ALA A 6 -18.99 -45.98 -31.91
CA ALA A 6 -18.38 -45.42 -33.10
C ALA A 6 -18.63 -43.91 -32.98
N ALA A 7 -17.75 -43.10 -33.54
CA ALA A 7 -17.84 -41.65 -33.62
C ALA A 7 -19.11 -41.15 -34.35
N LEU A 8 -19.51 -39.88 -34.15
CA LEU A 8 -19.83 -38.88 -35.19
C LEU A 8 -20.08 -37.47 -34.56
N PRO A 9 -20.12 -36.36 -35.34
CA PRO A 9 -19.36 -35.13 -35.08
C PRO A 9 -20.21 -33.83 -35.06
N THR A 10 -19.52 -32.71 -34.78
CA THR A 10 -19.67 -31.34 -35.31
C THR A 10 -21.02 -30.84 -35.87
N GLN A 11 -21.56 -29.74 -35.30
CA GLN A 11 -21.81 -28.44 -35.97
C GLN A 11 -22.37 -27.43 -34.95
N GLN A 12 -21.66 -26.32 -34.69
CA GLN A 12 -21.85 -24.98 -35.30
C GLN A 12 -23.21 -24.33 -34.98
N GLN A 13 -23.19 -23.20 -34.29
CA GLN A 13 -23.52 -21.92 -34.94
C GLN A 13 -23.03 -20.73 -34.09
N GLN A 14 -22.22 -19.89 -34.71
CA GLN A 14 -21.86 -18.55 -34.29
C GLN A 14 -22.97 -17.58 -34.71
N ASP A 15 -23.22 -16.52 -33.94
CA ASP A 15 -23.66 -15.24 -34.50
C ASP A 15 -23.01 -14.05 -33.77
N PRO A 16 -22.29 -13.18 -34.51
CA PRO A 16 -21.78 -11.89 -34.03
C PRO A 16 -22.73 -10.74 -34.43
N ARG A 17 -22.46 -9.53 -33.89
CA ARG A 17 -23.07 -8.20 -34.19
C ARG A 17 -24.32 -7.94 -33.34
N MET A 18 -24.46 -6.85 -32.60
CA MET A 18 -24.34 -5.43 -32.92
C MET A 18 -23.82 -4.70 -31.66
N GLY A 19 -22.89 -3.74 -31.68
CA GLY A 19 -23.05 -2.46 -32.37
C GLY A 19 -24.03 -1.55 -31.61
N SER A 20 -23.59 -0.89 -30.53
CA SER A 20 -24.15 0.43 -30.17
C SER A 20 -23.14 1.27 -29.37
N SER A 21 -22.61 2.24 -30.10
CA SER A 21 -21.93 3.43 -29.59
C SER A 21 -22.92 4.27 -28.76
N GLY A 22 -22.49 4.74 -27.59
CA GLY A 22 -23.21 5.69 -26.75
C GLY A 22 -22.24 6.36 -25.76
N PRO A 23 -22.47 7.63 -25.39
CA PRO A 23 -21.54 8.70 -25.75
C PRO A 23 -20.48 9.03 -24.70
N VAL A 24 -19.37 9.57 -25.23
CA VAL A 24 -18.33 10.30 -24.50
C VAL A 24 -18.94 11.51 -23.80
N SER A 25 -18.98 11.48 -22.46
CA SER A 25 -19.29 12.66 -21.65
C SER A 25 -18.04 13.51 -21.51
N THR A 26 -17.84 14.41 -22.48
CA THR A 26 -16.97 15.56 -22.34
C THR A 26 -17.69 16.56 -21.44
N ASN A 27 -17.25 16.75 -20.19
CA ASN A 27 -17.67 17.93 -19.44
C ASN A 27 -16.51 18.89 -19.26
N ASN A 28 -16.67 20.00 -19.95
CA ASN A 28 -15.72 21.05 -20.20
C ASN A 28 -16.04 22.21 -19.24
N SER A 29 -15.01 22.82 -18.67
CA SER A 29 -14.97 24.24 -18.28
C SER A 29 -16.09 24.77 -17.37
N ASN A 30 -15.79 24.91 -16.07
CA ASN A 30 -16.33 26.04 -15.32
C ASN A 30 -15.20 26.88 -14.73
N LYS A 31 -14.84 27.90 -15.51
CA LYS A 31 -13.94 29.00 -15.15
C LYS A 31 -14.80 30.22 -14.91
N SER A 32 -15.01 30.60 -13.66
CA SER A 32 -15.45 31.94 -13.22
C SER A 32 -15.28 32.01 -11.69
N ARG A 33 -14.21 32.61 -11.16
CA ARG A 33 -13.93 34.04 -11.02
C ARG A 33 -14.81 34.70 -9.95
N VAL A 34 -14.35 34.67 -8.69
CA VAL A 34 -14.53 35.79 -7.74
C VAL A 34 -13.26 35.89 -6.89
N ARG A 35 -12.48 36.95 -7.11
CA ARG A 35 -11.40 37.35 -6.20
C ARG A 35 -12.03 38.26 -5.15
N SER A 36 -12.09 37.79 -3.91
CA SER A 36 -12.36 38.65 -2.76
C SER A 36 -11.00 39.04 -2.15
N PRO A 37 -10.64 40.33 -2.07
CA PRO A 37 -9.44 40.76 -1.35
C PRO A 37 -9.84 40.92 0.13
N LEU A 38 -9.56 39.91 0.94
CA LEU A 38 -9.71 40.00 2.39
C LEU A 38 -8.33 39.90 3.05
N THR A 39 -7.88 41.08 3.47
CA THR A 39 -7.02 41.32 4.64
C THR A 39 -5.66 40.61 4.65
N SER A 40 -4.62 41.34 4.24
CA SER A 40 -3.22 41.04 4.53
C SER A 40 -2.93 41.25 6.04
N GLY A 41 -3.33 40.30 6.87
CA GLY A 41 -2.66 40.09 8.16
C GLY A 41 -1.33 39.37 7.94
N PRO A 42 -0.32 39.52 8.81
CA PRO A 42 0.87 38.67 8.77
C PRO A 42 0.40 37.25 9.11
N SER A 43 0.06 36.47 8.09
CA SER A 43 -0.08 35.03 8.21
C SER A 43 1.27 34.54 8.69
N LYS A 44 1.37 34.21 9.98
CA LYS A 44 2.40 33.30 10.46
C LYS A 44 2.30 32.12 9.51
N SER A 45 3.30 31.97 8.65
CA SER A 45 3.50 30.76 7.89
C SER A 45 3.75 29.70 8.94
N THR A 46 2.68 29.14 9.50
CA THR A 46 2.71 27.86 10.15
C THR A 46 3.24 26.96 9.05
N HIS A 47 4.55 26.75 9.08
CA HIS A 47 5.22 25.80 8.23
C HIS A 47 4.61 24.47 8.67
N SER A 48 3.47 24.12 8.07
CA SER A 48 2.85 22.82 8.18
C SER A 48 3.89 21.90 7.60
N ARG A 49 4.82 21.46 8.45
CA ARG A 49 5.67 20.29 8.26
C ARG A 49 4.71 19.12 8.21
N SER A 50 3.99 19.05 7.10
CA SER A 50 3.17 17.91 6.79
C SER A 50 4.17 16.79 6.65
N TYR A 51 4.07 15.82 7.55
CA TYR A 51 4.81 14.58 7.39
C TYR A 51 4.59 14.11 5.95
N PRO A 52 5.68 13.79 5.23
CA PRO A 52 5.55 13.44 3.83
C PRO A 52 4.52 12.33 3.69
N ARG A 53 3.48 12.60 2.91
CA ARG A 53 2.40 11.65 2.68
C ARG A 53 2.92 10.62 1.68
N GLY A 54 2.84 9.34 2.02
CA GLY A 54 3.30 8.25 1.16
C GLY A 54 4.79 7.91 1.27
N VAL A 55 5.41 8.13 2.45
CA VAL A 55 6.73 7.54 2.71
C VAL A 55 6.59 6.02 2.80
N GLY A 56 6.86 5.32 1.69
CA GLY A 56 6.99 3.87 1.69
C GLY A 56 8.33 3.47 2.34
N LEU A 57 8.26 2.62 3.36
CA LEU A 57 9.46 2.03 3.96
C LEU A 57 9.97 0.89 3.06
N ASP A 58 11.25 0.95 2.69
CA ASP A 58 11.90 -0.14 1.95
C ASP A 58 12.74 -0.99 2.90
N PHE A 59 12.15 -2.10 3.37
CA PHE A 59 12.79 -3.03 4.30
C PHE A 59 14.05 -3.71 3.74
N ARG A 60 14.24 -3.69 2.41
CA ARG A 60 15.45 -4.25 1.78
C ARG A 60 16.70 -3.40 2.03
N LYS A 61 16.51 -2.15 2.47
CA LYS A 61 17.61 -1.24 2.82
C LYS A 61 18.08 -1.40 4.27
N LEU A 62 17.34 -2.17 5.09
CA LEU A 62 17.72 -2.44 6.46
C LEU A 62 18.84 -3.48 6.52
N ALA A 63 19.68 -3.39 7.54
CA ALA A 63 20.69 -4.40 7.79
C ALA A 63 20.04 -5.75 8.11
N GLY A 64 20.64 -6.85 7.66
CA GLY A 64 20.12 -8.20 7.91
C GLY A 64 19.93 -8.51 9.40
N LEU A 65 20.85 -8.04 10.26
CA LEU A 65 20.71 -8.16 11.72
C LEU A 65 19.48 -7.43 12.27
N THR A 66 19.12 -6.28 11.71
CA THR A 66 17.91 -5.55 12.09
C THR A 66 16.66 -6.33 11.71
N LEU A 67 16.64 -6.93 10.51
CA LEU A 67 15.53 -7.79 10.07
C LEU A 67 15.40 -9.02 10.97
N MET A 68 16.51 -9.69 11.28
CA MET A 68 16.50 -10.84 12.20
C MET A 68 16.07 -10.46 13.61
N SER A 69 16.55 -9.34 14.15
CA SER A 69 16.15 -8.85 15.47
C SER A 69 14.65 -8.53 15.53
N TYR A 70 14.09 -7.96 14.46
CA TYR A 70 12.64 -7.75 14.36
C TYR A 70 11.88 -9.08 14.36
N ILE A 71 12.35 -10.04 13.55
CA ILE A 71 11.73 -11.38 13.42
C ILE A 71 11.72 -12.11 14.77
N ASP A 72 12.84 -12.08 15.49
CA ASP A 72 12.97 -12.69 16.82
C ASP A 72 12.03 -12.01 17.85
N HIS A 73 12.05 -10.67 17.89
CA HIS A 73 11.23 -9.90 18.83
C HIS A 73 9.72 -10.08 18.62
N HIS A 74 9.28 -10.25 17.37
CA HIS A 74 7.86 -10.39 17.01
C HIS A 74 7.44 -11.85 16.75
N GLY A 75 8.35 -12.81 16.85
CA GLY A 75 8.07 -14.23 16.60
C GLY A 75 7.62 -14.53 15.16
N VAL A 76 8.13 -13.77 14.17
CA VAL A 76 7.74 -13.95 12.77
C VAL A 76 8.27 -15.28 12.25
N SER A 77 7.39 -16.14 11.75
CA SER A 77 7.79 -17.45 11.22
C SER A 77 8.48 -17.31 9.87
N VAL A 78 9.80 -17.48 9.84
CA VAL A 78 10.63 -17.48 8.63
C VAL A 78 11.52 -18.72 8.59
N ARG A 79 11.97 -19.10 7.39
CA ARG A 79 12.97 -20.17 7.25
C ARG A 79 14.34 -19.64 7.70
N PRO A 80 15.13 -20.43 8.45
CA PRO A 80 16.41 -19.98 9.01
C PRO A 80 17.46 -19.62 7.93
N GLU A 81 17.39 -20.28 6.77
CA GLU A 81 18.31 -20.06 5.64
C GLU A 81 17.74 -19.12 4.56
N ALA A 82 16.69 -18.34 4.89
CA ALA A 82 16.04 -17.48 3.92
C ALA A 82 16.98 -16.32 3.49
N PRO A 83 17.01 -15.96 2.19
CA PRO A 83 17.79 -14.83 1.72
C PRO A 83 17.27 -13.50 2.31
N PRO A 84 18.12 -12.47 2.45
CA PRO A 84 17.74 -11.18 3.04
C PRO A 84 16.53 -10.50 2.39
N SER A 85 16.34 -10.70 1.08
CA SER A 85 15.18 -10.20 0.34
C SER A 85 13.86 -10.83 0.81
N GLU A 86 13.86 -12.12 1.15
CA GLU A 86 12.68 -12.82 1.66
C GLU A 86 12.39 -12.42 3.11
N LEU A 87 13.44 -12.25 3.93
CA LEU A 87 13.30 -11.69 5.28
C LEU A 87 12.64 -10.30 5.26
N ALA A 88 13.07 -9.42 4.35
CA ALA A 88 12.48 -8.10 4.19
C ALA A 88 10.99 -8.16 3.80
N VAL A 89 10.59 -9.10 2.94
CA VAL A 89 9.18 -9.28 2.55
C VAL A 89 8.35 -9.81 3.73
N ALA A 90 8.87 -10.78 4.48
CA ALA A 90 8.19 -11.33 5.65
C ALA A 90 7.97 -10.24 6.72
N VAL A 91 9.01 -9.45 7.00
CA VAL A 91 8.93 -8.30 7.90
C VAL A 91 7.93 -7.27 7.40
N ALA A 92 7.96 -6.90 6.12
CA ALA A 92 7.03 -5.91 5.55
C ALA A 92 5.56 -6.34 5.71
N ARG A 93 5.26 -7.61 5.41
CA ARG A 93 3.91 -8.17 5.57
C ARG A 93 3.45 -8.17 7.01
N HIS A 94 4.32 -8.59 7.94
CA HIS A 94 3.99 -8.57 9.37
C HIS A 94 3.80 -7.14 9.88
N PHE A 95 4.67 -6.21 9.47
CA PHE A 95 4.61 -4.81 9.87
C PHE A 95 3.31 -4.14 9.42
N GLU A 96 2.85 -4.41 8.19
CA GLU A 96 1.59 -3.88 7.66
C GLU A 96 0.36 -4.47 8.37
N ALA A 97 0.43 -5.73 8.80
CA ALA A 97 -0.65 -6.40 9.54
C ALA A 97 -0.64 -6.11 11.05
N SER A 98 0.39 -5.43 11.57
CA SER A 98 0.54 -5.18 13.00
C SER A 98 -0.42 -4.09 13.47
N GLU A 99 -1.28 -4.41 14.42
CA GLU A 99 -2.16 -3.42 15.05
C GLU A 99 -1.36 -2.51 15.99
N VAL A 100 -1.57 -1.19 15.87
CA VAL A 100 -0.83 -0.18 16.64
C VAL A 100 -1.80 0.67 17.44
N ASN A 101 -1.63 0.67 18.77
CA ASN A 101 -2.22 1.69 19.63
C ASN A 101 -1.30 2.91 19.65
N GLU A 102 -1.66 3.92 18.87
CA GLU A 102 -0.85 5.12 18.68
C GLU A 102 -0.51 5.84 19.99
N GLU A 103 -1.49 5.96 20.91
CA GLU A 103 -1.30 6.68 22.17
C GLU A 103 -0.25 5.99 23.04
N ALA A 104 -0.36 4.67 23.20
CA ALA A 104 0.60 3.88 23.98
C ALA A 104 2.00 3.90 23.35
N VAL A 105 2.08 3.80 22.02
CA VAL A 105 3.35 3.79 21.29
C VAL A 105 4.05 5.15 21.37
N VAL A 106 3.33 6.25 21.13
CA VAL A 106 3.89 7.60 21.24
C VAL A 106 4.31 7.90 22.68
N GLY A 107 3.48 7.55 23.67
CA GLY A 107 3.81 7.70 25.08
C GLY A 107 5.08 6.95 25.49
N GLY A 108 5.18 5.67 25.09
CA GLY A 108 6.37 4.85 25.34
C GLY A 108 7.63 5.38 24.64
N PHE A 109 7.49 5.84 23.41
CA PHE A 109 8.60 6.44 22.65
C PHE A 109 9.12 7.72 23.33
N LEU A 110 8.24 8.64 23.70
CA LEU A 110 8.62 9.89 24.37
C LEU A 110 9.25 9.64 25.74
N SER A 111 8.73 8.68 26.49
CA SER A 111 9.30 8.28 27.79
C SER A 111 10.75 7.79 27.63
N ARG A 112 11.01 6.88 26.68
CA ARG A 112 12.38 6.39 26.40
C ARG A 112 13.30 7.48 25.86
N LEU A 113 12.79 8.39 25.03
CA LEU A 113 13.56 9.55 24.56
C LEU A 113 14.00 10.47 25.71
N SER A 114 13.13 10.68 26.69
CA SER A 114 13.47 11.51 27.86
C SER A 114 14.48 10.82 28.79
N ALA A 115 14.42 9.48 28.90
CA ALA A 115 15.31 8.70 29.75
C ALA A 115 16.72 8.51 29.15
N GLY A 116 16.86 8.52 27.83
CA GLY A 116 18.15 8.37 27.13
C GLY A 116 18.89 9.69 26.89
N ARG A 117 18.52 10.79 27.57
CA ARG A 117 19.12 12.13 27.41
C ARG A 117 20.15 12.47 28.50
N GLU A 118 20.77 11.46 29.10
CA GLU A 118 21.92 11.60 30.01
C GLU A 118 23.21 11.06 29.37
#